data_AF-A0A0P7UE52-F1
#
_entry.id   AF-A0A0P7UE52-F1
#
_cell.length_a   1.000
_cell.length_b   1.000
_cell.length_c   1.000
_cell.angle_alpha   90.00
_cell.angle_beta   90.00
_cell.angle_gamma   90.00
#
_symmetry.space_group_name_H-M   'P 1'
#
loop_
_entity.id
_entity.type
_entity.pdbx_description
1 polymer ?
#
loop_
_entity_poly.entity_id
_entity_poly.type
_entity_poly.pdbx_seq_one_letter_code
_entity_poly.pdbx_strand_id
1 'polypeptide(L)'
;MISEIVIVQHPVSVSVPRNYTVTLSVRAVGSGTLRYQWFQSDQTEVQGATEPDFVFSAQNTQLYVCRVNDQHNNCIFSEWVKVKVYDAGTVCKYL
;
A
#
# COMPACT_ATOMS: atom_id res chain seq x y z
N MET A 1 -14.89 -21.19 11.37
CA MET A 1 -14.13 -20.34 12.31
C MET A 1 -12.81 -20.01 11.63
N ILE A 2 -12.62 -18.79 11.13
CA ILE A 2 -11.34 -18.38 10.53
C ILE A 2 -10.43 -17.99 11.70
N SER A 3 -9.46 -18.85 12.05
CA SER A 3 -8.48 -18.57 13.10
C SER A 3 -7.23 -17.87 12.57
N GLU A 4 -6.97 -17.98 11.27
CA GLU A 4 -5.76 -17.48 10.62
C GLU A 4 -6.04 -16.19 9.85
N ILE A 5 -5.11 -15.24 9.90
CA ILE A 5 -5.19 -14.03 9.09
C ILE A 5 -4.87 -14.41 7.65
N VAL A 6 -5.72 -14.02 6.72
CA VAL A 6 -5.52 -14.25 5.28
C VAL A 6 -5.75 -12.95 4.54
N ILE A 7 -4.78 -12.52 3.73
CA ILE A 7 -4.98 -11.43 2.77
C ILE A 7 -5.72 -11.99 1.57
N VAL A 8 -6.93 -11.50 1.32
CA VAL A 8 -7.79 -11.91 0.21
C VAL A 8 -7.67 -10.98 -0.99
N GLN A 9 -7.13 -9.77 -0.78
CA GLN A 9 -6.80 -8.84 -1.85
C GLN A 9 -5.47 -8.15 -1.53
N HIS A 10 -4.50 -8.39 -2.40
CA HIS A 10 -3.23 -7.69 -2.39
C HIS A 10 -3.30 -6.35 -3.15
N PRO A 11 -2.45 -5.38 -2.78
CA PRO A 11 -2.36 -4.13 -3.51
C PRO A 11 -1.74 -4.34 -4.90
N VAL A 12 -2.16 -3.52 -5.87
CA VAL A 12 -1.78 -3.67 -7.27
C VAL A 12 -0.82 -2.55 -7.68
N SER A 13 0.23 -2.90 -8.43
CA SER A 13 1.22 -1.92 -8.88
C SER A 13 0.60 -0.93 -9.87
N VAL A 14 0.99 0.34 -9.76
CA VAL A 14 0.47 1.42 -10.61
C VAL A 14 1.59 2.26 -11.19
N SER A 15 1.32 2.92 -12.31
CA SER A 15 2.20 3.91 -12.92
C SER A 15 1.42 5.22 -13.09
N VAL A 16 1.84 6.28 -12.43
CA VAL A 16 1.12 7.57 -12.42
C VAL A 16 2.05 8.76 -12.64
N PRO A 17 1.53 9.89 -13.12
CA PRO A 17 2.25 11.15 -13.11
C PRO A 17 2.72 11.54 -11.71
N ARG A 18 3.79 12.32 -11.63
CA ARG A 18 4.15 13.00 -10.39
C ARG A 18 2.99 13.87 -9.88
N ASN A 19 2.82 13.88 -8.55
CA ASN A 19 1.76 14.56 -7.81
C ASN A 19 0.36 13.96 -7.94
N TYR A 20 0.17 12.88 -8.70
CA TYR A 20 -1.13 12.24 -8.81
C TYR A 20 -1.51 11.52 -7.52
N THR A 21 -2.79 11.58 -7.14
CA THR A 21 -3.31 10.83 -5.99
C THR A 21 -3.40 9.36 -6.34
N VAL A 22 -2.84 8.51 -5.48
CA VAL A 22 -2.89 7.05 -5.58
C VAL A 22 -3.62 6.51 -4.35
N THR A 23 -4.41 5.45 -4.56
CA THR A 23 -4.98 4.63 -3.50
C THR A 23 -4.45 3.22 -3.65
N LEU A 24 -3.73 2.74 -2.63
CA LEU A 24 -3.35 1.34 -2.49
C LEU A 24 -4.33 0.67 -1.53
N SER A 25 -4.82 -0.51 -1.88
CA SER A 25 -5.85 -1.21 -1.10
C SER A 25 -5.42 -2.62 -0.74
N VAL A 26 -5.59 -2.98 0.53
CA VAL A 26 -5.44 -4.34 1.05
C VAL A 26 -6.79 -4.78 1.63
N ARG A 27 -7.18 -6.04 1.40
CA ARG A 27 -8.30 -6.65 2.12
C ARG A 27 -7.83 -7.95 2.76
N ALA A 28 -8.13 -8.10 4.04
CA ALA A 28 -7.81 -9.28 4.80
C ALA A 28 -9.02 -9.76 5.60
N VAL A 29 -9.06 -11.05 5.88
CA VAL A 29 -10.00 -11.69 6.77
C VAL A 29 -9.23 -12.37 7.90
N GLY A 30 -9.83 -12.43 9.08
CA GLY A 30 -9.22 -13.02 10.26
C GLY A 30 -10.19 -12.95 11.44
N SER A 31 -9.79 -13.51 12.57
CA SER A 31 -10.58 -13.39 13.80
C SER A 31 -10.35 -12.03 14.47
N GLY A 32 -11.44 -11.42 14.94
CA GLY A 32 -11.39 -10.16 15.68
C GLY A 32 -11.06 -8.94 14.82
N THR A 33 -10.58 -7.88 15.48
CA THR A 33 -10.21 -6.63 14.81
C THR A 33 -8.82 -6.74 14.20
N LEU A 34 -8.74 -6.54 12.89
CA LEU A 34 -7.47 -6.44 12.16
C LEU A 34 -6.94 -5.01 12.21
N ARG A 35 -5.62 -4.88 12.33
CA ARG A 35 -4.89 -3.61 12.28
C ARG A 35 -3.98 -3.62 11.06
N TYR A 36 -3.80 -2.44 10.46
CA TYR A 36 -2.99 -2.25 9.28
C TYR A 36 -1.85 -1.27 9.59
N GLN A 37 -0.72 -1.46 8.93
CA GLN A 37 0.38 -0.49 8.91
C GLN A 37 1.12 -0.61 7.59
N TRP A 38 1.25 0.50 6.86
CA TRP A 38 2.02 0.54 5.62
C TRP A 38 3.49 0.90 5.87
N PHE A 39 4.35 0.31 5.05
CA PHE A 39 5.80 0.44 5.10
C PHE A 39 6.36 0.79 3.73
N GLN A 40 7.47 1.51 3.71
CA GLN A 40 8.29 1.74 2.52
C GLN A 40 9.33 0.62 2.33
N SER A 41 10.11 0.68 1.25
CA SER A 41 11.10 -0.35 0.89
C SER A 41 12.23 -0.49 1.91
N ASP A 42 12.52 0.56 2.65
CA ASP A 42 13.52 0.61 3.72
C ASP A 42 12.97 0.11 5.06
N GLN A 43 11.76 -0.45 5.07
CA GLN A 43 11.05 -0.91 6.27
C GLN A 43 10.68 0.22 7.24
N THR A 44 10.72 1.47 6.78
CA THR A 44 10.21 2.61 7.55
C THR A 44 8.69 2.63 7.51
N GLU A 45 8.07 2.78 8.68
CA GLU A 45 6.62 2.97 8.80
C GLU A 45 6.19 4.29 8.16
N VAL A 46 5.16 4.24 7.32
CA VAL A 46 4.50 5.45 6.85
C VAL A 46 3.59 5.95 7.97
N GLN A 47 3.97 7.07 8.59
CA GLN A 47 3.21 7.63 9.71
C GLN A 47 1.75 7.90 9.33
N GLY A 48 0.82 7.41 10.15
CA GLY A 48 -0.62 7.57 9.95
C GLY A 48 -1.26 6.66 8.90
N ALA A 49 -0.48 5.84 8.19
CA ALA A 49 -1.00 4.88 7.22
C ALA A 49 -1.45 3.58 7.93
N THR A 50 -2.51 3.69 8.75
CA THR A 50 -3.05 2.59 9.57
C THR A 50 -4.36 2.01 9.05
N GLU A 51 -4.79 2.46 7.87
CA GLU A 51 -6.03 2.04 7.22
C GLU A 51 -5.76 1.00 6.11
N PRO A 52 -6.75 0.14 5.78
CA PRO A 52 -6.63 -0.82 4.67
C PRO A 52 -6.48 -0.15 3.30
N ASP A 53 -6.98 1.08 3.17
CA ASP A 53 -6.80 1.94 2.00
C ASP A 53 -5.79 3.05 2.33
N PHE A 54 -4.65 3.03 1.67
CA PHE A 54 -3.60 4.04 1.81
C PHE A 54 -3.66 5.03 0.64
N VAL A 55 -4.06 6.26 0.95
CA VAL A 55 -4.22 7.35 -0.02
C VAL A 55 -3.10 8.37 0.16
N PHE A 56 -2.39 8.69 -0.92
CA PHE A 56 -1.29 9.66 -0.89
C PHE A 56 -1.04 10.28 -2.27
N SER A 57 -0.29 11.39 -2.30
CA SER A 57 0.20 11.98 -3.54
C SER A 57 1.54 11.36 -3.93
N ALA A 58 1.63 10.79 -5.13
CA ALA A 58 2.82 10.07 -5.58
C ALA A 58 3.93 11.05 -5.99
N GLN A 59 5.00 11.11 -5.18
CA GLN A 59 6.13 12.02 -5.37
C GLN A 59 7.34 11.36 -6.04
N ASN A 60 7.58 10.10 -5.70
CA ASN A 60 8.76 9.33 -6.10
C ASN A 60 8.33 7.90 -6.44
N THR A 61 9.10 7.23 -7.31
CA THR A 61 8.91 5.79 -7.52
C THR A 61 9.31 5.05 -6.26
N GLN A 62 8.37 4.28 -5.68
CA GLN A 62 8.54 3.65 -4.37
C GLN A 62 7.83 2.29 -4.33
N LEU A 63 8.39 1.37 -3.56
CA LEU A 63 7.71 0.12 -3.17
C LEU A 63 7.04 0.31 -1.81
N TYR A 64 5.85 -0.26 -1.66
CA TYR A 64 5.13 -0.31 -0.40
C TYR A 64 4.75 -1.75 -0.08
N VAL A 65 4.59 -2.03 1.21
CA VAL A 65 4.01 -3.27 1.72
C VAL A 65 3.12 -2.95 2.92
N CYS A 66 2.04 -3.70 3.09
CA CYS A 66 1.15 -3.55 4.24
C CYS A 66 1.34 -4.74 5.20
N ARG A 67 1.58 -4.45 6.48
CA ARG A 67 1.44 -5.42 7.56
C ARG A 67 -0.01 -5.45 7.99
N VAL A 68 -0.58 -6.65 8.07
CA VAL A 68 -1.87 -6.90 8.71
C VAL A 68 -1.62 -7.71 9.96
N ASN A 69 -2.08 -7.24 11.11
CA ASN A 69 -1.99 -8.00 12.36
C ASN A 69 -3.33 -8.11 13.07
N ASP A 70 -3.54 -9.22 13.78
CA ASP A 70 -4.71 -9.43 14.63
C ASP A 70 -4.49 -8.86 16.04
N GLN A 71 -5.49 -9.08 16.89
CA GLN A 71 -5.48 -8.70 18.32
C GLN A 71 -4.47 -9.49 19.18
N HIS A 72 -3.98 -10.64 18.70
CA HIS A 72 -3.00 -11.48 19.38
C HIS A 72 -1.56 -11.22 18.87
N ASN A 73 -1.38 -10.18 18.04
CA ASN A 73 -0.11 -9.81 17.40
C ASN A 73 0.42 -10.83 16.38
N ASN A 74 -0.41 -11.76 15.91
CA ASN A 74 -0.07 -12.52 14.70
C ASN A 74 -0.04 -11.54 13.53
N CYS A 75 0.95 -11.64 12.64
CA CYS A 75 1.08 -10.72 11.52
C CYS A 75 1.42 -11.43 10.23
N ILE A 76 0.84 -10.93 9.14
CA ILE A 76 1.18 -11.30 7.76
C ILE A 76 1.43 -10.03 6.95
N PHE A 77 2.24 -10.14 5.91
CA PHE A 77 2.52 -9.04 5.00
C PHE A 77 1.84 -9.27 3.67
N SER A 78 1.38 -8.18 3.04
CA SER A 78 0.96 -8.23 1.66
C SER A 78 2.15 -8.51 0.74
N GLU A 79 1.88 -8.88 -0.51
CA GLU A 79 2.83 -8.69 -1.59
C GLU A 79 3.30 -7.24 -1.67
N TRP A 80 4.54 -7.07 -2.12
CA TRP A 80 5.11 -5.76 -2.42
C TRP A 80 4.40 -5.14 -3.62
N VAL A 81 4.04 -3.86 -3.49
CA VAL A 81 3.41 -3.08 -4.56
C VAL A 81 4.32 -1.95 -5.00
N LYS A 82 4.48 -1.80 -6.32
CA LYS A 82 5.27 -0.71 -6.90
C LYS A 82 4.37 0.43 -7.37
N VAL A 83 4.64 1.63 -6.88
CA VAL A 83 4.11 2.87 -7.43
C VAL A 83 5.23 3.51 -8.25
N LYS A 84 5.09 3.42 -9.57
CA LYS A 84 6.02 4.06 -10.52
C LYS A 84 5.54 5.47 -10.81
N VAL A 85 6.40 6.44 -10.55
CA VAL A 85 6.14 7.86 -10.85
C VAL A 85 6.90 8.24 -12.11
N TYR A 86 6.22 8.88 -13.05
CA TYR A 86 6.83 9.50 -14.22
C TYR A 86 6.55 11.01 -14.24
N ASP A 87 7.52 11.79 -14.73
CA ASP A 87 7.30 13.22 -14.94
C ASP A 87 6.36 13.40 -16.15
N ALA A 88 5.19 13.97 -15.94
CA ALA A 88 4.24 14.27 -17.01
C ALA A 88 4.73 15.38 -17.98
N GLY A 89 5.92 15.95 -17.74
CA GLY A 89 6.43 17.16 -18.40
C GLY A 89 7.07 16.98 -19.78
N THR A 90 7.16 15.78 -20.35
CA THR A 90 7.84 15.59 -21.66
C THR A 90 6.88 15.39 -22.83
N VAL A 91 5.58 15.22 -22.61
CA VAL A 91 4.64 14.86 -23.71
C VAL A 91 3.97 16.06 -24.38
N CYS A 92 4.00 17.27 -23.81
CA CYS A 92 3.25 18.43 -24.33
C CYS A 92 4.12 19.64 -24.74
N LYS A 93 5.30 19.44 -25.34
CA LYS A 93 6.09 20.55 -25.93
C LYS A 93 6.23 20.51 -27.46
N TYR A 94 5.53 19.60 -28.14
CA TYR A 94 5.67 19.41 -29.60
C TYR A 94 4.33 19.35 -30.36
N LEU A 95 3.27 20.00 -29.85
CA LEU A 95 2.06 20.29 -30.62
C LEU A 95 1.83 21.79 -30.67
#